data_AF-A0A7J3BAY1-F1
#
_entry.id   AF-A0A7J3BAY1-F1
#
_cell.length_a   1.000
_cell.length_b   1.000
_cell.length_c   1.000
_cell.angle_alpha   90.00
_cell.angle_beta   90.00
_cell.angle_gamma   90.00
#
_symmetry.space_group_name_H-M   'P 1'
#
loop_
_entity.id
_entity.type
_entity.pdbx_description
1 polymer ?
#
loop_
_entity_poly.entity_id
_entity_poly.type
_entity_poly.pdbx_seq_one_letter_code
_entity_poly.pdbx_strand_id
1 'polypeptide(L)'
;MPYIEVNCSLDQFREFMIRSTCFSFMPHELRWDRDVFPERAPENGTMYVEAEDKHTVDRIADVQFVKATNVLGVIYNSKSGSTRLKWRHMKGNLGKLSGEASTNSLANLYVTGIIDEEYVQVLAATEGQKSQQG
;
A
#
# COMPACT_ATOMS: atom_id res chain seq x y z
N MET A 1 -5.17 1.84 -16.47
CA MET A 1 -4.92 1.20 -15.17
C MET A 1 -6.09 1.54 -14.28
N PRO A 2 -6.70 0.58 -13.58
CA PRO A 2 -7.87 0.83 -12.76
C PRO A 2 -7.53 1.81 -11.63
N TYR A 3 -8.46 2.73 -11.39
CA TYR A 3 -8.42 3.63 -10.24
C TYR A 3 -9.18 2.98 -9.09
N ILE A 4 -8.53 2.91 -7.93
CA ILE A 4 -9.06 2.34 -6.71
C ILE A 4 -9.41 3.49 -5.77
N GLU A 5 -10.56 3.36 -5.11
CA GLU A 5 -10.96 4.22 -4.00
C GLU A 5 -11.77 3.39 -3.00
N VAL A 6 -11.18 3.11 -1.84
CA VAL A 6 -11.77 2.29 -0.78
C VAL A 6 -11.34 2.77 0.60
N ASN A 7 -12.10 2.42 1.63
CA ASN A 7 -11.67 2.60 3.01
C ASN A 7 -11.01 1.31 3.50
N CYS A 8 -9.83 1.40 4.12
CA CYS A 8 -9.18 0.27 4.74
C CYS A 8 -8.40 0.68 5.98
N SER A 9 -8.04 -0.30 6.80
CA SER A 9 -7.19 -0.06 7.95
C SER A 9 -5.74 0.19 7.55
N LEU A 10 -5.01 0.95 8.36
CA LEU A 10 -3.57 1.16 8.19
C LEU A 10 -2.81 -0.17 8.17
N ASP A 11 -3.22 -1.11 9.01
CA ASP A 11 -2.70 -2.47 9.08
C ASP A 11 -2.79 -3.23 7.77
N GLN A 12 -3.95 -3.20 7.12
CA GLN A 12 -4.13 -3.85 5.83
C GLN A 12 -3.21 -3.21 4.80
N PHE A 13 -3.12 -1.87 4.80
CA PHE A 13 -2.24 -1.19 3.85
C PHE A 13 -0.75 -1.43 4.14
N ARG A 14 -0.35 -1.55 5.40
CA ARG A 14 0.99 -1.98 5.82
C ARG A 14 1.31 -3.37 5.28
N GLU A 15 0.41 -4.33 5.47
CA GLU A 15 0.58 -5.70 4.95
C GLU A 15 0.67 -5.71 3.42
N PHE A 16 -0.10 -4.86 2.74
CA PHE A 16 -0.01 -4.69 1.29
C PHE A 16 1.39 -4.21 0.87
N MET A 17 1.96 -3.22 1.55
CA MET A 17 3.31 -2.72 1.27
C MET A 17 4.36 -3.82 1.48
N ILE A 18 4.25 -4.57 2.58
CA ILE A 18 5.18 -5.66 2.89
C ILE A 18 5.14 -6.72 1.79
N ARG A 19 3.95 -7.22 1.43
CA ARG A 19 3.78 -8.23 0.36
C ARG A 19 4.25 -7.76 -1.00
N SER A 20 4.04 -6.47 -1.28
CA SER A 20 4.40 -5.89 -2.57
C SER A 20 5.88 -5.50 -2.68
N THR A 21 6.70 -5.69 -1.64
CA THR A 21 8.09 -5.22 -1.66
C THR A 21 9.08 -6.08 -0.88
N CYS A 22 8.83 -6.38 0.39
CA CYS A 22 9.86 -6.89 1.29
C CYS A 22 9.51 -8.18 2.04
N PHE A 23 8.37 -8.82 1.76
CA PHE A 23 7.92 -10.02 2.47
C PHE A 23 8.95 -11.16 2.47
N SER A 24 9.73 -11.31 1.41
CA SER A 24 10.74 -12.37 1.30
C SER A 24 11.98 -12.17 2.18
N PHE A 25 12.26 -10.94 2.63
CA PHE A 25 13.49 -10.62 3.36
C PHE A 25 13.26 -9.80 4.65
N MET A 26 12.04 -9.32 4.91
CA MET A 26 11.73 -8.60 6.15
C MET A 26 11.87 -9.55 7.36
N PRO A 27 12.69 -9.17 8.36
CA PRO A 27 12.88 -9.95 9.59
C PRO A 27 11.55 -10.28 10.26
N HIS A 28 11.48 -11.46 10.88
CA HIS A 28 10.24 -11.96 11.47
C HIS A 28 9.74 -11.05 12.59
N GLU A 29 10.62 -10.61 13.52
CA GLU A 29 10.21 -9.69 14.60
C GLU A 29 9.61 -8.38 14.09
N LEU A 30 10.20 -7.78 13.05
CA LEU A 30 9.72 -6.53 12.48
C LEU A 30 8.34 -6.70 11.84
N ARG A 31 8.05 -7.88 11.29
CA ARG A 31 6.77 -8.17 10.65
C ARG A 31 5.62 -8.24 11.66
N TRP A 32 5.87 -8.74 12.87
CA TRP A 32 4.87 -8.81 13.94
C TRP A 32 4.64 -7.47 14.65
N ASP A 33 5.63 -6.57 14.60
CA ASP A 33 5.48 -5.23 15.12
C ASP A 33 4.60 -4.38 14.19
N ARG A 34 3.35 -4.13 14.60
CA ARG A 34 2.33 -3.40 13.82
C ARG A 34 2.70 -1.94 13.59
N ASP A 35 3.64 -1.40 14.36
CA ASP A 35 4.11 -0.02 14.24
C ASP A 35 5.30 0.11 13.28
N VAL A 36 5.82 -1.00 12.74
CA VAL A 36 6.95 -1.00 11.81
C VAL A 36 6.48 -1.03 10.36
N PHE A 37 6.89 -0.02 9.58
CA PHE A 37 6.53 0.15 8.18
C PHE A 37 7.77 0.10 7.28
N PRO A 38 7.66 -0.44 6.05
CA PRO A 38 8.72 -0.31 5.07
C PRO A 38 8.65 1.07 4.38
N GLU A 39 9.78 1.76 4.32
CA GLU A 39 10.01 2.97 3.52
C GLU A 39 11.06 2.73 2.44
N ARG A 40 10.96 3.48 1.34
CA ARG A 40 11.91 3.44 0.23
C ARG A 40 11.99 4.81 -0.42
N ALA A 41 13.22 5.23 -0.70
CA ALA A 41 13.50 6.53 -1.26
C ALA A 41 12.93 6.68 -2.70
N PRO A 42 12.64 7.92 -3.14
CA PRO A 42 11.94 8.18 -4.41
C PRO A 42 12.61 7.60 -5.66
N GLU A 43 13.94 7.45 -5.64
CA GLU A 43 14.74 7.00 -6.79
C GLU A 43 14.41 5.57 -7.22
N ASN A 44 13.77 4.78 -6.33
CA ASN A 44 13.39 3.39 -6.58
C ASN A 44 11.87 3.13 -6.45
N GLY A 45 11.05 4.17 -6.60
CA GLY A 45 9.61 4.13 -6.32
C GLY A 45 9.34 4.36 -4.84
N THR A 46 8.75 5.52 -4.53
CA THR A 46 8.58 6.01 -3.16
C THR A 46 7.67 5.13 -2.31
N MET A 47 8.16 4.71 -1.14
CA MET A 47 7.31 4.28 -0.02
C MET A 47 7.58 5.22 1.15
N TYR A 48 6.56 5.91 1.64
CA TYR A 48 6.75 6.93 2.68
C TYR A 48 5.58 6.91 3.66
N VAL A 49 5.89 6.95 4.95
CA VAL A 49 4.94 7.02 6.05
C VAL A 49 5.04 8.41 6.68
N GLU A 50 3.95 9.17 6.59
CA GLU A 50 3.78 10.45 7.27
C GLU A 50 3.20 10.18 8.68
N ALA A 51 3.93 10.56 9.71
CA ALA A 51 3.64 10.25 11.10
C ALA A 51 4.11 11.39 12.02
N GLU A 52 3.54 11.49 13.23
CA GLU A 52 3.98 12.50 14.20
C GLU A 52 5.40 12.23 14.71
N ASP A 53 5.71 10.97 15.00
CA ASP A 53 7.06 10.52 15.34
C ASP A 53 7.39 9.23 14.61
N LYS A 54 8.62 9.13 14.11
CA LYS A 54 9.16 7.91 13.53
C LYS A 54 10.68 7.86 13.61
N HIS A 55 11.21 6.65 13.75
CA HIS A 55 12.64 6.41 13.67
C HIS A 55 12.94 5.11 12.92
N THR A 56 14.09 5.07 12.26
CA THR A 56 14.58 3.88 11.57
C THR A 56 15.02 2.83 12.58
N VAL A 57 14.52 1.61 12.46
CA VAL A 57 14.92 0.47 13.30
C VAL A 57 15.90 -0.45 12.57
N ASP A 58 15.81 -0.55 11.25
CA ASP A 58 16.72 -1.38 10.45
C ASP A 58 16.72 -0.93 8.97
N ARG A 59 17.69 -1.41 8.19
CA ARG A 59 17.79 -1.20 6.76
C ARG A 59 18.35 -2.44 6.06
N ILE A 60 17.58 -2.98 5.12
CA ILE A 60 17.97 -4.15 4.31
C ILE A 60 17.72 -3.83 2.84
N ALA A 61 18.76 -4.00 2.02
CA ALA A 61 18.75 -3.59 0.61
C ALA A 61 18.35 -2.11 0.45
N ASP A 62 17.37 -1.83 -0.43
CA ASP A 62 16.85 -0.48 -0.68
C ASP A 62 15.65 -0.11 0.22
N VAL A 63 15.31 -0.93 1.21
CA VAL A 63 14.18 -0.73 2.12
C VAL A 63 14.68 -0.35 3.52
N GLN A 64 14.11 0.71 4.08
CA GLN A 64 14.26 1.08 5.49
C GLN A 64 13.02 0.62 6.25
N PHE A 65 13.21 0.05 7.43
CA PHE A 65 12.12 -0.27 8.33
C PHE A 65 12.05 0.83 9.38
N VAL A 66 10.91 1.52 9.46
CA VAL A 66 10.69 2.62 10.39
C VAL A 66 9.61 2.23 11.38
N LYS A 67 9.86 2.48 12.66
CA LYS A 67 8.81 2.42 13.69
C LYS A 67 8.14 3.79 13.73
N ALA A 68 6.84 3.84 13.53
CA ALA A 68 6.08 5.08 13.38
C ALA A 68 4.85 5.10 14.31
N THR A 69 4.56 6.27 14.89
CA THR A 69 3.41 6.48 15.77
C THR A 69 2.54 7.62 15.24
N ASN A 70 1.22 7.51 15.47
CA ASN A 70 0.22 8.49 14.99
C ASN A 70 0.36 8.78 13.48
N VAL A 71 0.27 7.72 12.67
CA VAL A 71 0.38 7.81 11.21
C VAL A 71 -0.78 8.60 10.61
N LEU A 72 -0.46 9.64 9.83
CA LEU A 72 -1.40 10.55 9.17
C LEU A 72 -1.63 10.19 7.71
N GLY A 73 -0.62 9.60 7.06
CA GLY A 73 -0.69 9.24 5.65
C GLY A 73 0.40 8.28 5.23
N VAL A 74 0.16 7.55 4.16
CA VAL A 74 1.13 6.63 3.57
C VAL A 74 1.09 6.78 2.05
N ILE A 75 2.24 6.83 1.41
CA ILE A 75 2.41 6.84 -0.04
C ILE A 75 3.10 5.54 -0.45
N TYR A 76 2.56 4.88 -1.48
CA TYR A 76 3.17 3.73 -2.12
C TYR A 76 3.21 3.94 -3.64
N ASN A 77 4.42 3.98 -4.18
CA ASN A 77 4.71 3.94 -5.59
C ASN A 77 5.55 2.70 -5.89
N SER A 78 5.07 1.84 -6.80
CA SER A 78 5.85 0.68 -7.22
C SER A 78 7.10 1.09 -7.98
N LYS A 79 8.15 0.26 -7.93
CA LYS A 79 9.40 0.51 -8.67
C LYS A 79 9.18 0.62 -10.18
N SER A 80 8.18 -0.07 -10.71
CA SER A 80 7.76 -0.01 -12.12
C SER A 80 6.99 1.25 -12.49
N GLY A 81 6.51 2.04 -11.52
CA GLY A 81 5.61 3.18 -11.74
C GLY A 81 4.16 2.80 -12.10
N SER A 82 3.84 1.52 -12.25
CA SER A 82 2.49 1.04 -12.61
C SER A 82 1.51 0.99 -11.43
N THR A 83 1.91 1.44 -10.25
CA THR A 83 1.01 1.56 -9.08
C THR A 83 1.40 2.78 -8.30
N ARG A 84 0.40 3.61 -7.99
CA ARG A 84 0.52 4.86 -7.26
C ARG A 84 -0.66 4.96 -6.33
N LEU A 85 -0.46 4.64 -5.06
CA LEU A 85 -1.48 4.60 -4.03
C LEU A 85 -1.13 5.55 -2.90
N LYS A 86 -2.17 6.17 -2.33
CA LYS A 86 -2.07 6.96 -1.10
C LYS A 86 -3.13 6.48 -0.12
N TRP A 87 -2.74 6.27 1.13
CA TRP A 87 -3.65 6.08 2.24
C TRP A 87 -3.64 7.35 3.10
N ARG A 88 -4.81 7.82 3.50
CA ARG A 88 -4.96 9.01 4.35
C ARG A 88 -5.83 8.69 5.55
N HIS A 89 -5.32 8.99 6.74
CA HIS A 89 -6.04 8.75 7.99
C HIS A 89 -7.40 9.46 7.99
N MET A 90 -8.41 8.79 8.54
CA MET A 90 -9.74 9.38 8.77
C MET A 90 -10.12 9.31 10.26
N LYS A 91 -10.24 8.10 10.82
CA LYS A 91 -10.62 7.90 12.22
C LYS A 91 -10.06 6.59 12.77
N GLY A 92 -9.43 6.65 13.93
CA GLY A 92 -8.85 5.47 14.57
C GLY A 92 -7.80 4.85 13.65
N ASN A 93 -7.91 3.55 13.38
CA ASN A 93 -7.00 2.87 12.45
C ASN A 93 -7.48 2.89 10.99
N LEU A 94 -8.58 3.58 10.67
CA LEU A 94 -9.18 3.60 9.34
C LEU A 94 -8.74 4.83 8.54
N GLY A 95 -8.55 4.62 7.25
CA GLY A 95 -8.25 5.67 6.31
C GLY A 95 -8.73 5.36 4.90
N LYS A 96 -8.66 6.37 4.03
CA LYS A 96 -9.06 6.29 2.63
C LYS A 96 -7.84 5.94 1.80
N LEU A 97 -7.89 4.80 1.12
CA LEU A 97 -6.93 4.39 0.10
C LEU A 97 -7.44 4.85 -1.27
N SER A 98 -6.61 5.57 -2.02
CA SER A 98 -6.92 5.86 -3.42
C SER A 98 -5.71 5.92 -4.33
N GLY A 99 -5.94 5.69 -5.62
CA GLY A 99 -4.93 5.83 -6.66
C GLY A 99 -4.99 4.74 -7.73
N GLU A 100 -3.96 4.66 -8.56
CA GLU A 100 -3.90 3.70 -9.66
C GLU A 100 -3.21 2.41 -9.23
N ALA A 101 -3.81 1.27 -9.58
CA ALA A 101 -3.26 -0.04 -9.28
C ALA A 101 -3.00 -0.85 -10.56
N SER A 102 -1.86 -1.53 -10.60
CA SER A 102 -1.60 -2.59 -11.59
C SER A 102 -2.37 -3.86 -11.23
N THR A 103 -2.50 -4.80 -12.17
CA THR A 103 -3.10 -6.12 -11.91
C THR A 103 -2.42 -6.87 -10.76
N ASN A 104 -1.08 -6.80 -10.66
CA ASN A 104 -0.35 -7.40 -9.54
C ASN A 104 -0.71 -6.75 -8.20
N SER A 105 -0.84 -5.42 -8.20
CA SER A 105 -1.27 -4.68 -7.01
C SER A 105 -2.71 -5.02 -6.64
N LEU A 106 -3.63 -5.21 -7.59
CA LEU A 106 -4.98 -5.69 -7.31
C LEU A 106 -4.98 -7.05 -6.59
N ALA A 107 -4.15 -7.99 -7.03
CA ALA A 107 -4.02 -9.29 -6.36
C ALA A 107 -3.56 -9.13 -4.90
N ASN A 108 -2.59 -8.25 -4.64
CA ASN A 108 -2.15 -7.97 -3.27
C ASN A 108 -3.20 -7.22 -2.44
N LEU A 109 -3.95 -6.29 -3.04
CA LEU A 109 -5.07 -5.61 -2.38
C LEU A 109 -6.16 -6.62 -1.97
N TYR A 110 -6.43 -7.62 -2.81
CA TYR A 110 -7.38 -8.69 -2.52
C TYR A 110 -6.87 -9.62 -1.41
N VAL A 111 -5.63 -10.09 -1.51
CA VAL A 111 -5.01 -10.98 -0.49
C VAL A 111 -4.94 -10.33 0.89
N THR A 112 -4.86 -9.00 0.96
CA THR A 112 -4.86 -8.23 2.21
C THR A 112 -6.24 -7.81 2.70
N GLY A 113 -7.30 -8.22 1.97
CA GLY A 113 -8.69 -7.91 2.30
C GLY A 113 -9.04 -6.43 2.17
N ILE A 114 -8.25 -5.64 1.44
CA ILE A 114 -8.54 -4.22 1.16
C ILE A 114 -9.66 -4.11 0.13
N ILE A 115 -9.69 -5.03 -0.84
CA ILE A 115 -10.77 -5.19 -1.81
C ILE A 115 -11.26 -6.64 -1.75
N ASP A 116 -12.50 -6.86 -2.14
CA ASP A 116 -13.13 -8.17 -2.23
C ASP A 116 -13.46 -8.54 -3.68
N GLU A 117 -14.09 -9.71 -3.86
CA GLU A 117 -14.47 -10.21 -5.18
C GLU A 117 -15.48 -9.28 -5.87
N GLU A 118 -16.46 -8.76 -5.13
CA GLU A 118 -17.47 -7.83 -5.64
C GLU A 118 -16.81 -6.58 -6.22
N TYR A 119 -15.85 -6.00 -5.49
CA TYR A 119 -15.10 -4.84 -5.96
C TYR A 119 -14.34 -5.12 -7.26
N VAL A 120 -13.69 -6.29 -7.36
CA VAL A 120 -12.95 -6.70 -8.56
C VAL A 120 -13.89 -6.86 -9.77
N GLN A 121 -15.08 -7.43 -9.58
CA GLN A 121 -16.08 -7.58 -10.63
C GLN A 121 -16.58 -6.23 -11.15
N VAL A 122 -16.87 -5.28 -10.25
CA VAL A 122 -17.30 -3.92 -10.62
C VAL A 122 -16.22 -3.18 -11.40
N LEU A 123 -14.96 -3.28 -10.97
CA LEU A 123 -13.82 -2.71 -11.70
C LEU A 123 -13.71 -3.27 -13.12
N ALA A 124 -13.81 -4.60 -13.28
CA ALA A 124 -13.69 -5.26 -14.58
C ALA A 124 -14.81 -4.82 -15.54
N ALA A 125 -16.04 -4.71 -15.06
CA ALA A 125 -17.18 -4.22 -15.84
C ALA A 125 -16.97 -2.76 -16.30
N THR A 126 -16.44 -1.91 -15.42
CA THR A 126 -16.20 -0.49 -15.71
C THR A 126 -15.09 -0.28 -16.74
N GLU A 127 -14.00 -1.07 -16.68
CA GLU A 127 -12.91 -1.00 -17.67
C GLU A 127 -13.29 -1.60 -19.03
N GLY A 128 -14.15 -2.63 -19.05
CA GLY A 128 -14.70 -3.20 -20.29
C GLY A 128 -15.56 -2.20 -21.08
N GLN A 129 -16.33 -1.35 -20.39
CA GLN A 129 -17.15 -0.30 -21.03
C GLN A 129 -16.30 0.83 -21.64
N LYS A 130 -15.21 1.24 -20.99
CA LYS A 130 -14.28 2.25 -21.52
C LYS A 130 -13.56 1.79 -22.79
N SER A 131 -13.31 0.49 -22.90
CA SER A 131 -12.60 -0.10 -24.06
C SER A 131 -13.46 -0.22 -25.31
N GLN A 132 -14.79 -0.11 -25.19
CA GLN A 132 -15.74 -0.17 -26.32
C GLN A 132 -16.16 1.21 -26.85
N GLN A 133 -15.75 2.30 -26.19
CA GLN A 133 -16.04 3.68 -26.58
C GLN A 133 -14.82 4.44 -27.12
N GLY A 134 -13.67 3.77 -27.28
CA GLY A 134 -12.41 4.33 -27.79
C GLY A 134 -12.07 3.84 -29.18
#